data_AF-W9R398-F1
#
_entry.id   AF-W9R398-F1
#
_cell.length_a   1.000
_cell.length_b   1.000
_cell.length_c   1.000
_cell.angle_alpha   90.00
_cell.angle_beta   90.00
_cell.angle_gamma   90.00
#
_symmetry.space_group_name_H-M   'P 1'
#
loop_
_entity.id
_entity.type
_entity.pdbx_description
1 polymer ?
#
loop_
_entity_poly.entity_id
_entity_poly.type
_entity_poly.pdbx_seq_one_letter_code
_entity_poly.pdbx_strand_id
1 'polypeptide(L)'
;MADWSGLPLDILLSIAKRLSFEDLVAFGAVCTSWRPAATKENFDYSRQQIPWLMLFSSDVKPLAKFHSLSSEKTFDQLPHPREVYNQKLIYSSSGWIMSIDDSPREGAMSLFHPLSQAQIRLPRQSFVYVNRFALSASPSETNSDYIVIVIFHQWLKVAGHLALWKPGNSSWTLMTDESILVSDVAYHKGRFYAVDTRSRVLVLNIDQDDFNTVVVKEVMFLIKPVCETCLVESKESLLIVRDLTGHVRVSARCRETIGFEVYEVNIGDGTFVKVKNLGDRALFLGYQSSSFCVKASDFEGCRANCIYFIDGVTRKCNIYTSTNADDGNFESKYEGISQFQCFGDECRNIYPPTLLWLQPTF
;
A
#
# COMPACT_ATOMS: atom_id res chain seq x y z
N MET A 1 -0.58 -42.58 15.25
CA MET A 1 -0.12 -41.47 14.37
C MET A 1 1.39 -41.47 14.40
N ALA A 2 2.06 -41.30 13.26
CA ALA A 2 3.50 -41.10 13.23
C ALA A 2 3.82 -39.68 13.73
N ASP A 3 4.93 -39.54 14.47
CA ASP A 3 5.43 -38.24 14.92
C ASP A 3 6.25 -37.59 13.80
N TRP A 4 5.76 -36.45 13.30
CA TRP A 4 6.40 -35.67 12.24
C TRP A 4 7.19 -34.47 12.79
N SER A 5 7.19 -34.26 14.11
CA SER A 5 7.92 -33.14 14.75
C SER A 5 9.44 -33.28 14.63
N GLY A 6 9.94 -34.51 14.45
CA GLY A 6 11.34 -34.86 14.27
C GLY A 6 11.82 -34.95 12.81
N LEU A 7 11.07 -34.40 11.85
CA LEU A 7 11.52 -34.35 10.45
C LEU A 7 12.86 -33.60 10.34
N PRO A 8 13.82 -34.14 9.56
CA PRO A 8 15.04 -33.43 9.19
C PRO A 8 14.77 -32.08 8.52
N LEU A 9 15.61 -31.08 8.81
CA LEU A 9 15.43 -29.70 8.33
C LEU A 9 15.41 -29.63 6.79
N ASP A 10 16.25 -30.39 6.10
CA ASP A 10 16.30 -30.48 4.63
C ASP A 10 14.96 -30.92 4.02
N ILE A 11 14.25 -31.86 4.67
CA ILE A 11 12.91 -32.27 4.24
C ILE A 11 11.91 -31.13 4.46
N LEU A 12 11.94 -30.49 5.63
CA LEU A 12 11.08 -29.34 5.95
C LEU A 12 11.30 -28.19 4.96
N LEU A 13 12.54 -27.91 4.59
CA LEU A 13 12.90 -26.92 3.57
C LEU A 13 12.36 -27.31 2.19
N SER A 14 12.40 -28.60 1.84
CA SER A 14 11.84 -29.08 0.56
C SER A 14 10.31 -28.96 0.50
N ILE A 15 9.64 -29.12 1.65
CA ILE A 15 8.20 -28.94 1.80
C ILE A 15 7.88 -27.45 1.69
N ALA A 16 8.54 -26.60 2.48
CA ALA A 16 8.39 -25.15 2.50
C ALA A 16 8.44 -24.53 1.09
N LYS A 17 9.40 -24.96 0.25
CA LYS A 17 9.55 -24.51 -1.13
C LYS A 17 8.38 -24.82 -2.07
N ARG A 18 7.49 -25.74 -1.67
CA ARG A 18 6.34 -26.19 -2.47
C ARG A 18 5.00 -25.70 -1.91
N LEU A 19 5.02 -25.14 -0.70
CA LEU A 19 3.81 -24.64 -0.07
C LEU A 19 3.38 -23.34 -0.70
N SER A 20 2.08 -23.09 -0.64
CA SER A 20 1.60 -21.73 -0.87
C SER A 20 2.10 -20.82 0.25
N PHE A 21 2.06 -19.51 0.07
CA PHE A 21 2.44 -18.61 1.16
C PHE A 21 1.56 -18.81 2.40
N GLU A 22 0.25 -18.96 2.17
CA GLU A 22 -0.75 -19.27 3.20
C GLU A 22 -0.35 -20.52 3.99
N ASP A 23 -0.01 -21.59 3.26
CA ASP A 23 0.39 -22.86 3.85
C ASP A 23 1.75 -22.76 4.53
N LEU A 24 2.68 -21.94 4.04
CA LEU A 24 3.99 -21.72 4.66
C LEU A 24 3.86 -21.05 6.03
N VAL A 25 2.98 -20.04 6.16
CA VAL A 25 2.71 -19.37 7.44
C VAL A 25 2.11 -20.36 8.42
N ALA A 26 1.11 -21.14 7.98
CA ALA A 26 0.52 -22.20 8.81
C ALA A 26 1.56 -23.26 9.21
N PHE A 27 2.43 -23.65 8.28
CA PHE A 27 3.53 -24.60 8.46
C PHE A 27 4.54 -24.13 9.51
N GLY A 28 4.93 -22.86 9.49
CA GLY A 28 5.83 -22.27 10.50
C GLY A 28 5.19 -22.11 11.89
N ALA A 29 3.85 -22.11 11.96
CA ALA A 29 3.09 -22.01 13.20
C ALA A 29 2.86 -23.37 13.88
N VAL A 30 3.09 -24.50 13.21
CA VAL A 30 2.84 -25.86 13.74
C VAL A 30 3.65 -26.13 15.01
N CYS A 31 4.97 -25.96 14.97
CA CYS A 31 5.85 -26.21 16.10
C CYS A 31 7.21 -25.50 15.93
N THR A 32 8.01 -25.47 16.99
CA THR A 32 9.32 -24.79 17.01
C THR A 32 10.36 -25.45 16.11
N SER A 33 10.27 -26.75 15.81
CA SER A 33 11.22 -27.43 14.91
C SER A 33 10.94 -27.15 13.42
N TRP A 34 9.70 -26.80 13.06
CA TRP A 34 9.31 -26.49 11.68
C TRP A 34 9.52 -25.02 11.33
N ARG A 35 9.38 -24.13 12.32
CA ARG A 35 9.54 -22.67 12.16
C ARG A 35 10.81 -22.25 11.40
N PRO A 36 12.00 -22.84 11.59
CA PRO A 36 13.20 -22.45 10.86
C PRO A 36 13.17 -22.74 9.36
N ALA A 37 12.27 -23.63 8.89
CA ALA A 37 12.09 -23.88 7.47
C ALA A 37 11.10 -22.91 6.82
N ALA A 38 10.26 -22.24 7.61
CA ALA A 38 9.28 -21.25 7.17
C ALA A 38 9.88 -19.84 7.08
N THR A 39 11.06 -19.69 6.44
CA THR A 39 11.75 -18.41 6.31
C THR A 39 11.70 -17.88 4.88
N LYS A 40 12.04 -16.59 4.73
CA LYS A 40 12.08 -15.88 3.44
C LYS A 40 12.90 -16.66 2.41
N GLU A 41 14.11 -17.06 2.79
CA GLU A 41 15.08 -17.71 1.89
C GLU A 41 14.60 -19.05 1.34
N ASN A 42 13.59 -19.64 1.99
CA ASN A 42 13.08 -20.97 1.69
C ASN A 42 11.72 -20.97 1.01
N PHE A 43 11.13 -19.80 0.81
CA PHE A 43 9.90 -19.65 0.05
C PHE A 43 10.21 -19.36 -1.43
N ASP A 44 9.61 -20.11 -2.34
CA ASP A 44 9.77 -19.88 -3.78
C ASP A 44 8.88 -18.72 -4.25
N TYR A 45 9.39 -17.50 -4.07
CA TYR A 45 8.73 -16.26 -4.47
C TYR A 45 8.37 -16.20 -5.95
N SER A 46 9.04 -16.98 -6.81
CA SER A 46 8.75 -17.01 -8.25
C SER A 46 7.39 -17.62 -8.57
N ARG A 47 6.81 -18.38 -7.63
CA ARG A 47 5.53 -19.08 -7.84
C ARG A 47 4.33 -18.35 -7.27
N GLN A 48 4.49 -17.50 -6.26
CA GLN A 48 3.36 -16.91 -5.55
C GLN A 48 3.70 -15.57 -4.91
N GLN A 49 3.16 -14.51 -5.50
CA GLN A 49 3.14 -13.17 -4.92
C GLN A 49 1.77 -12.54 -5.19
N ILE A 50 0.70 -13.09 -4.64
CA ILE A 50 -0.61 -12.44 -4.80
C ILE A 50 -0.63 -11.17 -3.95
N PRO A 51 -1.14 -10.04 -4.46
CA PRO A 51 -1.47 -8.89 -3.64
C PRO A 51 -2.49 -9.27 -2.55
N TRP A 52 -2.13 -9.07 -1.29
CA TRP A 52 -3.00 -9.45 -0.18
C TRP A 52 -3.92 -8.31 0.18
N LEU A 53 -5.21 -8.61 0.32
CA LEU A 53 -6.13 -7.71 0.99
C LEU A 53 -6.08 -8.02 2.49
N MET A 54 -5.50 -7.12 3.27
CA MET A 54 -5.48 -7.21 4.72
C MET A 54 -6.66 -6.42 5.30
N LEU A 55 -7.45 -7.06 6.15
CA LEU A 55 -8.41 -6.42 7.03
C LEU A 55 -7.86 -6.42 8.45
N PHE A 56 -7.71 -5.23 9.02
CA PHE A 56 -7.28 -5.04 10.40
C PHE A 56 -8.45 -4.55 11.24
N SER A 57 -8.81 -5.30 12.29
CA SER A 57 -9.76 -4.84 13.32
C SER A 57 -9.03 -4.55 14.63
N SER A 58 -9.38 -3.44 15.28
CA SER A 58 -8.88 -3.04 16.59
C SER A 58 -9.70 -3.59 17.77
N ASP A 59 -10.51 -4.64 17.55
CA ASP A 59 -11.31 -5.27 18.61
C ASP A 59 -10.45 -5.86 19.74
N VAL A 60 -11.11 -6.32 20.82
CA VAL A 60 -10.51 -6.91 22.05
C VAL A 60 -9.43 -7.98 21.79
N LYS A 61 -9.47 -8.61 20.61
CA LYS A 61 -8.38 -9.42 20.05
C LYS A 61 -8.11 -8.93 18.62
N PRO A 62 -7.15 -8.01 18.41
CA PRO A 62 -6.88 -7.53 17.07
C PRO A 62 -6.35 -8.71 16.24
N LEU A 63 -7.06 -8.95 15.14
CA LEU A 63 -6.80 -10.00 14.18
C LEU A 63 -6.60 -9.32 12.83
N ALA A 64 -5.47 -9.62 12.21
CA ALA A 64 -5.27 -9.31 10.80
C ALA A 64 -5.82 -10.48 9.99
N LYS A 65 -6.86 -10.22 9.22
CA LYS A 65 -7.40 -11.17 8.25
C LYS A 65 -6.80 -10.88 6.90
N PHE A 66 -6.38 -11.93 6.22
CA PHE A 66 -5.73 -11.87 4.94
C PHE A 66 -6.60 -12.58 3.91
N HIS A 67 -6.91 -11.89 2.82
CA HIS A 67 -7.60 -12.50 1.69
C HIS A 67 -6.64 -12.75 0.54
N SER A 68 -6.70 -13.96 0.03
CA SER A 68 -6.01 -14.38 -1.17
C SER A 68 -6.99 -14.29 -2.34
N LEU A 69 -6.67 -13.44 -3.33
CA LEU A 69 -7.52 -13.25 -4.52
C LEU A 69 -7.57 -14.50 -5.42
N SER A 70 -6.58 -15.39 -5.34
CA SER A 70 -6.52 -16.61 -6.16
C SER A 70 -7.42 -17.71 -5.64
N SER A 71 -7.39 -17.92 -4.32
CA SER A 71 -8.05 -19.03 -3.66
C SER A 71 -9.42 -18.63 -3.10
N GLU A 72 -9.73 -17.34 -3.10
CA GLU A 72 -10.90 -16.74 -2.43
C GLU A 72 -11.02 -17.16 -0.96
N LYS A 73 -9.89 -17.50 -0.33
CA LYS A 73 -9.81 -17.91 1.07
C LYS A 73 -9.38 -16.73 1.93
N THR A 74 -9.94 -16.72 3.14
CA THR A 74 -9.58 -15.77 4.19
C THR A 74 -8.83 -16.51 5.29
N PHE A 75 -7.71 -15.95 5.71
CA PHE A 75 -6.83 -16.51 6.72
C PHE A 75 -6.73 -15.56 7.91
N ASP A 76 -6.91 -16.10 9.11
CA ASP A 76 -6.57 -15.38 10.33
C ASP A 76 -5.06 -15.52 10.56
N GLN A 77 -4.31 -14.41 10.55
CA GLN A 77 -2.90 -14.46 10.94
C GLN A 77 -2.73 -14.18 12.45
N LEU A 78 -1.69 -14.82 13.01
CA LEU A 78 -1.25 -14.76 14.41
C LEU A 78 -1.13 -13.33 14.97
N PRO A 79 -1.22 -13.18 16.31
CA PRO A 79 -1.26 -11.88 16.97
C PRO A 79 -0.07 -11.02 16.56
N HIS A 80 -0.39 -9.87 16.01
CA HIS A 80 0.52 -8.75 15.78
C HIS A 80 1.35 -8.46 17.05
N PRO A 81 2.54 -7.82 16.98
CA PRO A 81 3.22 -7.36 18.18
C PRO A 81 2.25 -6.61 19.10
N ARG A 82 2.14 -7.06 20.37
CA ARG A 82 1.25 -6.55 21.46
C ARG A 82 1.17 -5.01 21.59
N GLU A 83 2.02 -4.31 20.87
CA GLU A 83 2.27 -2.89 20.86
C GLU A 83 1.42 -2.10 19.84
N VAL A 84 0.71 -2.73 18.88
CA VAL A 84 -0.21 -2.03 17.93
C VAL A 84 -1.67 -1.97 18.45
N TYR A 85 -1.88 -2.32 19.71
CA TYR A 85 -3.18 -2.65 20.28
C TYR A 85 -3.99 -1.43 20.76
N ASN A 86 -3.54 -0.21 20.44
CA ASN A 86 -4.18 1.05 20.86
C ASN A 86 -4.33 2.00 19.68
N GLN A 87 -5.54 2.16 19.14
CA GLN A 87 -5.96 3.31 18.30
C GLN A 87 -4.89 3.77 17.29
N LYS A 88 -4.28 2.84 16.56
CA LYS A 88 -3.22 3.17 15.60
C LYS A 88 -3.78 3.31 14.19
N LEU A 89 -3.41 4.40 13.52
CA LEU A 89 -3.55 4.51 12.08
C LEU A 89 -2.53 3.58 11.43
N ILE A 90 -2.98 2.82 10.43
CA ILE A 90 -2.11 1.91 9.68
C ILE A 90 -2.10 2.27 8.20
N TYR A 91 -0.93 2.15 7.59
CA TYR A 91 -0.70 2.38 6.16
C TYR A 91 0.16 1.27 5.60
N SER A 92 0.09 0.99 4.31
CA SER A 92 0.98 0.03 3.64
C SER A 92 1.80 0.64 2.50
N SER A 93 3.04 0.18 2.34
CA SER A 93 3.92 0.49 1.21
C SER A 93 4.96 -0.61 1.05
N SER A 94 5.16 -1.10 -0.18
CA SER A 94 6.22 -2.08 -0.49
C SER A 94 6.26 -3.29 0.47
N GLY A 95 5.09 -3.83 0.85
CA GLY A 95 4.96 -4.97 1.77
C GLY A 95 5.10 -4.66 3.25
N TRP A 96 5.50 -3.43 3.59
CA TRP A 96 5.62 -2.93 4.96
C TRP A 96 4.36 -2.20 5.42
N ILE A 97 4.09 -2.27 6.71
CA ILE A 97 3.01 -1.56 7.39
C ILE A 97 3.61 -0.50 8.30
N MET A 98 3.19 0.74 8.13
CA MET A 98 3.47 1.80 9.10
C MET A 98 2.31 1.88 10.07
N SER A 99 2.58 1.73 11.36
CA SER A 99 1.62 1.99 12.44
C SER A 99 1.97 3.30 13.12
N ILE A 100 0.98 4.16 13.32
CA ILE A 100 1.12 5.47 13.96
C ILE A 100 0.13 5.54 15.11
N ASP A 101 0.63 5.83 16.30
CA ASP A 101 -0.23 6.09 17.46
C ASP A 101 -0.96 7.44 17.28
N ASP A 102 -2.29 7.40 17.19
CA ASP A 102 -3.15 8.58 17.03
C ASP A 102 -3.33 9.34 18.36
N SER A 103 -2.73 8.87 19.47
CA SER A 103 -2.66 9.62 20.71
C SER A 103 -1.91 10.94 20.49
N PRO A 104 -2.53 12.10 20.79
CA PRO A 104 -1.93 13.42 20.60
C PRO A 104 -0.60 13.65 21.34
N ARG A 105 -0.22 12.74 22.25
CA ARG A 105 0.91 12.89 23.17
C ARG A 105 2.12 12.02 22.82
N GLU A 106 1.96 10.98 22.01
CA GLU A 106 3.01 9.95 21.89
C GLU A 106 3.69 9.91 20.52
N GLY A 107 2.98 10.23 19.42
CA GLY A 107 3.56 10.35 18.07
C GLY A 107 4.43 9.15 17.67
N ALA A 108 4.13 7.98 18.26
CA ALA A 108 4.98 6.80 18.18
C ALA A 108 4.70 6.10 16.86
N MET A 109 5.75 5.91 16.07
CA MET A 109 5.67 5.33 14.73
C MET A 109 6.57 4.12 14.62
N SER A 110 6.09 3.10 13.95
CA SER A 110 6.89 1.92 13.63
C SER A 110 6.54 1.36 12.26
N LEU A 111 7.56 0.85 11.58
CA LEU A 111 7.40 -0.02 10.43
C LEU A 111 7.41 -1.47 10.91
N PHE A 112 6.50 -2.26 10.35
CA PHE A 112 6.39 -3.67 10.64
C PHE A 112 6.18 -4.44 9.33
N HIS A 113 6.89 -5.55 9.19
CA HIS A 113 6.69 -6.45 8.07
C HIS A 113 5.93 -7.69 8.56
N PRO A 114 4.71 -7.96 8.06
CA PRO A 114 3.82 -8.97 8.63
C PRO A 114 4.36 -10.41 8.56
N LEU A 115 5.28 -10.68 7.65
CA LEU A 115 5.72 -12.03 7.33
C LEU A 115 7.05 -12.38 8.01
N SER A 116 8.08 -11.53 7.86
CA SER A 116 9.33 -11.63 8.61
C SER A 116 9.21 -11.24 10.09
N GLN A 117 8.12 -10.60 10.49
CA GLN A 117 7.93 -9.99 11.82
C GLN A 117 8.99 -8.94 12.17
N ALA A 118 9.73 -8.44 11.18
CA ALA A 118 10.70 -7.38 11.37
C ALA A 118 9.98 -6.11 11.83
N GLN A 119 10.56 -5.41 12.81
CA GLN A 119 10.00 -4.18 13.37
C GLN A 119 11.07 -3.11 13.47
N ILE A 120 10.75 -1.91 13.03
CA ILE A 120 11.65 -0.76 13.04
C ILE A 120 10.92 0.39 13.72
N ARG A 121 11.52 0.93 14.77
CA ARG A 121 11.00 2.13 15.46
C ARG A 121 11.47 3.37 14.72
N LEU A 122 10.54 4.23 14.35
CA LEU A 122 10.83 5.52 13.74
C LEU A 122 10.90 6.60 14.82
N PRO A 123 11.63 7.71 14.59
CA PRO A 123 11.64 8.83 15.52
C PRO A 123 10.22 9.34 15.76
N ARG A 124 9.93 9.71 17.01
CA ARG A 124 8.64 10.31 17.35
C ARG A 124 8.50 11.65 16.66
N GLN A 125 7.30 11.93 16.17
CA GLN A 125 6.97 13.22 15.60
C GLN A 125 5.50 13.53 15.79
N SER A 126 5.19 14.77 16.17
CA SER A 126 3.82 15.24 16.39
C SER A 126 3.15 15.60 15.07
N PHE A 127 3.03 14.63 14.17
CA PHE A 127 2.18 14.76 13.00
C PHE A 127 0.72 14.73 13.47
N VAL A 128 -0.11 15.66 13.02
CA VAL A 128 -1.53 15.67 13.39
C VAL A 128 -2.29 14.57 12.68
N TYR A 129 -1.93 14.34 11.42
CA TYR A 129 -2.52 13.30 10.60
C TYR A 129 -1.51 12.91 9.53
N VAL A 130 -1.29 11.62 9.32
CA VAL A 130 -0.50 11.12 8.19
C VAL A 130 -1.49 10.63 7.13
N ASN A 131 -1.23 10.95 5.87
CA ASN A 131 -2.06 10.50 4.76
C ASN A 131 -1.47 9.23 4.13
N ARG A 132 -0.15 9.20 3.94
CA ARG A 132 0.55 8.12 3.25
C ARG A 132 2.04 8.09 3.58
N PHE A 133 2.69 6.96 3.31
CA PHE A 133 4.14 6.88 3.24
C PHE A 133 4.61 6.09 2.02
N ALA A 134 5.86 6.34 1.60
CA ALA A 134 6.56 5.56 0.60
C ALA A 134 7.98 5.21 1.08
N LEU A 135 8.47 4.07 0.60
CA LEU A 135 9.83 3.57 0.83
C LEU A 135 10.65 3.64 -0.46
N SER A 136 11.93 3.96 -0.37
CA SER A 136 12.85 3.87 -1.51
C SER A 136 13.38 2.45 -1.78
N ALA A 137 13.38 1.59 -0.78
CA ALA A 137 13.81 0.19 -0.85
C ALA A 137 13.19 -0.58 0.33
N SER A 138 13.17 -1.91 0.28
CA SER A 138 12.69 -2.72 1.40
C SER A 138 13.68 -2.66 2.57
N PRO A 139 13.26 -2.25 3.78
CA PRO A 139 14.11 -2.32 4.98
C PRO A 139 14.64 -3.71 5.34
N SER A 140 14.12 -4.79 4.74
CA SER A 140 14.60 -6.16 4.93
C SER A 140 15.83 -6.48 4.06
N GLU A 141 16.18 -5.64 3.09
CA GLU A 141 17.34 -5.85 2.23
C GLU A 141 18.64 -5.55 2.97
N THR A 142 19.62 -6.47 2.85
CA THR A 142 20.93 -6.37 3.52
C THR A 142 21.68 -5.13 3.03
N ASN A 143 22.18 -4.30 3.95
CA ASN A 143 22.87 -3.03 3.66
C ASN A 143 22.02 -2.01 2.88
N SER A 144 20.68 -2.03 3.01
CA SER A 144 19.85 -1.02 2.36
C SER A 144 19.89 0.33 3.09
N ASP A 145 20.41 1.34 2.40
CA ASP A 145 20.16 2.74 2.73
C ASP A 145 18.79 3.13 2.16
N TYR A 146 17.73 2.83 2.92
CA TYR A 146 16.37 3.19 2.53
C TYR A 146 15.93 4.52 3.14
N ILE A 147 15.02 5.19 2.45
CA ILE A 147 14.41 6.45 2.85
C ILE A 147 12.92 6.22 3.04
N VAL A 148 12.37 6.78 4.11
CA VAL A 148 10.94 6.85 4.38
C VAL A 148 10.49 8.28 4.10
N ILE A 149 9.52 8.45 3.21
CA ILE A 149 8.80 9.72 3.05
C ILE A 149 7.38 9.53 3.55
N VAL A 150 6.90 10.47 4.37
CA VAL A 150 5.51 10.54 4.81
C VAL A 150 4.85 11.82 4.31
N ILE A 151 3.60 11.73 3.90
CA ILE A 151 2.70 12.87 3.69
C ILE A 151 1.94 13.08 4.99
N PHE A 152 1.99 14.28 5.56
CA PHE A 152 1.32 14.59 6.82
C PHE A 152 0.67 15.97 6.79
N HIS A 153 -0.30 16.17 7.68
CA HIS A 153 -1.01 17.42 7.90
C HIS A 153 -0.73 17.94 9.32
N GLN A 154 -0.79 19.25 9.51
CA GLN A 154 -0.63 19.92 10.82
C GLN A 154 -1.93 20.65 11.20
N TRP A 155 -2.16 20.84 12.51
CA TRP A 155 -3.46 21.30 13.09
C TRP A 155 -3.95 22.68 12.61
N LEU A 156 -3.16 23.39 11.81
CA LEU A 156 -3.46 24.72 11.28
C LEU A 156 -3.21 24.85 9.76
N LYS A 157 -2.78 23.78 9.10
CA LYS A 157 -2.42 23.80 7.68
C LYS A 157 -3.33 22.88 6.90
N VAL A 158 -3.97 23.41 5.86
CA VAL A 158 -4.93 22.71 4.98
C VAL A 158 -4.23 21.72 4.03
N ALA A 159 -2.96 21.40 4.28
CA ALA A 159 -1.98 21.00 3.28
C ALA A 159 -1.26 19.70 3.62
N GLY A 160 -1.07 18.84 2.62
CA GLY A 160 -0.20 17.66 2.73
C GLY A 160 1.26 18.07 2.58
N HIS A 161 1.99 18.09 3.69
CA HIS A 161 3.42 18.33 3.78
C HIS A 161 4.20 17.03 3.71
N LEU A 162 5.46 17.09 3.31
CA LEU A 162 6.34 15.94 3.26
C LEU A 162 7.37 15.98 4.38
N ALA A 163 7.60 14.82 5.02
CA ALA A 163 8.72 14.61 5.92
C ALA A 163 9.50 13.39 5.49
N LEU A 164 10.82 13.48 5.64
CA LEU A 164 11.78 12.46 5.25
C LEU A 164 12.50 11.92 6.47
N TRP A 165 12.75 10.61 6.49
CA TRP A 165 13.61 9.98 7.48
C TRP A 165 14.45 8.88 6.85
N LYS A 166 15.65 8.67 7.40
CA LYS A 166 16.57 7.60 7.05
C LYS A 166 17.09 6.89 8.30
N PRO A 167 17.42 5.59 8.20
CA PRO A 167 18.14 4.88 9.27
C PRO A 167 19.37 5.66 9.74
N GLY A 168 19.59 5.68 11.06
CA GLY A 168 20.68 6.42 11.69
C GLY A 168 20.35 7.87 12.06
N ASN A 169 19.35 8.51 11.43
CA ASN A 169 18.91 9.85 11.84
C ASN A 169 18.04 9.79 13.09
N SER A 170 18.27 10.72 14.03
CA SER A 170 17.50 10.84 15.28
C SER A 170 16.16 11.56 15.12
N SER A 171 15.93 12.24 14.00
CA SER A 171 14.74 13.06 13.76
C SER A 171 14.34 13.06 12.28
N TRP A 172 13.10 13.44 12.02
CA TRP A 172 12.57 13.68 10.68
C TRP A 172 13.07 15.02 10.12
N THR A 173 13.35 15.05 8.81
CA THR A 173 13.60 16.28 8.06
C THR A 173 12.30 16.73 7.41
N LEU A 174 11.83 17.93 7.75
CA LEU A 174 10.61 18.50 7.17
C LEU A 174 10.95 19.22 5.86
N MET A 175 10.18 18.96 4.80
CA MET A 175 10.32 19.72 3.56
C MET A 175 9.68 21.11 3.71
N THR A 176 10.39 22.15 3.29
CA THR A 176 10.06 23.54 3.61
C THR A 176 9.17 24.25 2.59
N ASP A 177 8.91 23.64 1.43
CA ASP A 177 8.05 24.29 0.41
C ASP A 177 6.56 24.10 0.74
N GLU A 178 6.00 25.09 1.44
CA GLU A 178 4.59 25.11 1.83
C GLU A 178 3.64 25.44 0.67
N SER A 179 4.16 25.81 -0.51
CA SER A 179 3.34 26.16 -1.68
C SER A 179 2.81 24.94 -2.43
N ILE A 180 3.34 23.75 -2.13
CA ILE A 180 3.04 22.50 -2.81
C ILE A 180 2.21 21.59 -1.89
N LEU A 181 1.00 21.26 -2.33
CA LEU A 181 0.05 20.44 -1.58
C LEU A 181 0.06 19.01 -2.10
N VAL A 182 0.87 18.15 -1.51
CA VAL A 182 1.05 16.77 -2.00
C VAL A 182 -0.13 15.90 -1.59
N SER A 183 -0.70 15.16 -2.55
CA SER A 183 -1.77 14.19 -2.31
C SER A 183 -1.27 12.75 -2.31
N ASP A 184 -0.25 12.43 -3.12
CA ASP A 184 0.35 11.09 -3.15
C ASP A 184 1.85 11.15 -3.47
N VAL A 185 2.58 10.11 -3.06
CA VAL A 185 4.02 9.95 -3.25
C VAL A 185 4.34 8.50 -3.60
N ALA A 186 5.23 8.30 -4.57
CA ALA A 186 5.71 6.98 -4.99
C ALA A 186 7.22 7.04 -5.23
N TYR A 187 7.90 5.93 -5.03
CA TYR A 187 9.29 5.76 -5.45
C TYR A 187 9.33 4.99 -6.77
N HIS A 188 10.14 5.44 -7.71
CA HIS A 188 10.30 4.76 -8.99
C HIS A 188 11.71 5.02 -9.55
N LYS A 189 12.40 3.97 -9.98
CA LYS A 189 13.71 4.05 -10.68
C LYS A 189 14.71 5.03 -10.04
N GLY A 190 14.90 4.94 -8.73
CA GLY A 190 15.92 5.73 -8.04
C GLY A 190 15.46 7.08 -7.48
N ARG A 191 14.20 7.48 -7.71
CA ARG A 191 13.70 8.81 -7.33
C ARG A 191 12.30 8.75 -6.72
N PHE A 192 12.02 9.69 -5.82
CA PHE A 192 10.66 9.92 -5.38
C PHE A 192 9.94 10.87 -6.33
N TYR A 193 8.69 10.53 -6.59
CA TYR A 193 7.74 11.32 -7.33
C TYR A 193 6.58 11.66 -6.41
N ALA A 194 6.14 12.91 -6.45
CA ALA A 194 4.95 13.36 -5.75
C ALA A 194 3.93 13.85 -6.77
N VAL A 195 2.65 13.73 -6.43
CA VAL A 195 1.57 14.38 -7.15
C VAL A 195 0.83 15.29 -6.20
N ASP A 196 0.53 16.50 -6.65
CA ASP A 196 -0.18 17.48 -5.85
C ASP A 196 -1.70 17.44 -6.09
N THR A 197 -2.46 18.19 -5.27
CA THR A 197 -3.93 18.29 -5.38
C THR A 197 -4.42 18.89 -6.70
N ARG A 198 -3.53 19.39 -7.55
CA ARG A 198 -3.82 19.88 -8.91
C ARG A 198 -3.35 18.90 -9.98
N SER A 199 -3.06 17.65 -9.60
CA SER A 199 -2.56 16.58 -10.47
C SER A 199 -1.22 16.91 -11.15
N ARG A 200 -0.39 17.77 -10.56
CA ARG A 200 0.97 18.06 -11.06
C ARG A 200 1.94 17.01 -10.55
N VAL A 201 2.76 16.46 -11.44
CA VAL A 201 3.82 15.53 -11.03
C VAL A 201 5.10 16.29 -10.75
N LEU A 202 5.71 15.93 -9.64
CA LEU A 202 6.87 16.57 -9.05
C LEU A 202 7.94 15.52 -8.87
N VAL A 203 9.15 15.79 -9.36
CA VAL A 203 10.31 14.95 -9.07
C VAL A 203 11.00 15.51 -7.84
N LEU A 204 11.11 14.71 -6.78
CA LEU A 204 11.80 15.10 -5.55
C LEU A 204 13.28 14.72 -5.68
N ASN A 205 14.14 15.72 -5.90
CA ASN A 205 15.59 15.50 -5.86
C ASN A 205 16.07 15.65 -4.43
N ILE A 206 16.38 14.54 -3.78
CA ILE A 206 16.98 14.51 -2.45
C ILE A 206 18.49 14.61 -2.63
N ASP A 207 19.08 15.70 -2.13
CA ASP A 207 20.53 15.91 -2.19
C ASP A 207 21.28 14.79 -1.46
N GLN A 208 22.34 14.24 -2.07
CA GLN A 208 23.16 13.18 -1.46
C GLN A 208 24.17 13.70 -0.44
N ASP A 209 24.48 15.00 -0.43
CA ASP A 209 25.48 15.59 0.46
C ASP A 209 24.83 16.25 1.70
N ASP A 210 23.69 16.92 1.54
CA ASP A 210 22.98 17.57 2.66
C ASP A 210 21.69 16.82 3.04
N PHE A 211 21.07 16.01 2.16
CA PHE A 211 19.79 15.28 2.37
C PHE A 211 18.61 16.12 2.90
N ASN A 212 18.81 17.43 3.06
CA ASN A 212 17.86 18.40 3.60
C ASN A 212 17.22 19.24 2.49
N THR A 213 17.88 19.32 1.34
CA THR A 213 17.39 20.09 0.20
C THR A 213 16.65 19.18 -0.76
N VAL A 214 15.36 19.46 -0.95
CA VAL A 214 14.53 18.79 -1.94
C VAL A 214 14.28 19.76 -3.10
N VAL A 215 14.94 19.53 -4.24
CA VAL A 215 14.67 20.33 -5.46
C VAL A 215 13.53 19.67 -6.22
N VAL A 216 12.47 20.45 -6.44
CA VAL A 216 11.27 19.98 -7.13
C VAL A 216 11.34 20.36 -8.60
N LYS A 217 11.38 19.38 -9.51
CA LYS A 217 11.13 19.61 -10.94
C LYS A 217 9.65 19.39 -11.23
N GLU A 218 8.99 20.42 -11.75
CA GLU A 218 7.57 20.37 -12.12
C GLU A 218 7.35 19.79 -13.52
N VAL A 219 6.33 18.95 -13.64
CA VAL A 219 5.78 18.44 -14.89
C VAL A 219 4.26 18.75 -14.91
N MET A 220 3.82 19.71 -15.74
CA MET A 220 2.44 20.28 -15.84
C MET A 220 1.52 19.51 -16.84
N PHE A 221 0.17 19.58 -16.91
CA PHE A 221 -1.01 19.90 -16.03
C PHE A 221 -2.31 19.36 -16.74
N LEU A 222 -3.35 18.90 -16.02
CA LEU A 222 -4.68 18.50 -16.56
C LEU A 222 -5.85 19.26 -15.89
N ILE A 223 -6.78 19.80 -16.69
CA ILE A 223 -7.77 20.85 -16.34
C ILE A 223 -9.06 20.31 -15.67
N LYS A 224 -9.00 19.37 -14.71
CA LYS A 224 -10.22 18.99 -13.94
C LYS A 224 -9.96 18.90 -12.43
N PRO A 225 -10.44 19.87 -11.61
CA PRO A 225 -10.12 20.01 -10.19
C PRO A 225 -10.94 19.12 -9.24
N VAL A 226 -11.46 17.98 -9.70
CA VAL A 226 -12.50 17.22 -8.96
C VAL A 226 -12.08 15.78 -8.64
N CYS A 227 -10.98 15.30 -9.23
CA CYS A 227 -10.56 13.90 -9.16
C CYS A 227 -9.41 13.72 -8.15
N GLU A 228 -9.56 12.79 -7.21
CA GLU A 228 -8.41 12.29 -6.44
C GLU A 228 -7.40 11.65 -7.42
N THR A 229 -6.11 11.82 -7.15
CA THR A 229 -5.05 11.36 -8.06
C THR A 229 -4.01 10.60 -7.26
N CYS A 230 -3.64 9.42 -7.74
CA CYS A 230 -2.56 8.62 -7.17
C CYS A 230 -1.48 8.30 -8.22
N LEU A 231 -0.28 8.05 -7.71
CA LEU A 231 0.86 7.56 -8.47
C LEU A 231 0.93 6.04 -8.31
N VAL A 232 1.12 5.35 -9.42
CA VAL A 232 1.24 3.89 -9.42
C VAL A 232 2.57 3.52 -10.05
N GLU A 233 3.39 2.82 -9.27
CA GLU A 233 4.64 2.25 -9.79
C GLU A 233 4.32 1.07 -10.71
N SER A 234 4.80 1.13 -11.95
CA SER A 234 4.89 -0.01 -12.86
C SER A 234 6.35 -0.31 -13.18
N LYS A 235 6.66 -1.54 -13.61
CA LYS A 235 8.04 -2.01 -13.79
C LYS A 235 8.92 -1.06 -14.61
N GLU A 236 8.38 -0.50 -15.68
CA GLU A 236 9.14 0.36 -16.60
C GLU A 236 8.65 1.81 -16.65
N SER A 237 7.50 2.11 -16.04
CA SER A 237 6.88 3.41 -16.12
C SER A 237 6.16 3.81 -14.84
N LEU A 238 5.99 5.11 -14.68
CA LEU A 238 5.17 5.70 -13.64
C LEU A 238 3.80 6.00 -14.25
N LEU A 239 2.74 5.54 -13.60
CA LEU A 239 1.36 5.83 -14.01
C LEU A 239 0.74 6.86 -13.06
N ILE A 240 -0.12 7.70 -13.61
CA ILE A 240 -1.08 8.51 -12.87
C ILE A 240 -2.45 7.87 -13.02
N VAL A 241 -3.12 7.62 -11.92
CA VAL A 241 -4.51 7.19 -11.93
C VAL A 241 -5.37 8.27 -11.29
N ARG A 242 -6.42 8.68 -12.00
CA ARG A 242 -7.37 9.70 -11.56
C ARG A 242 -8.70 9.04 -11.24
N ASP A 243 -9.16 9.22 -10.00
CA ASP A 243 -10.49 8.82 -9.57
C ASP A 243 -11.53 9.78 -10.18
N LEU A 244 -12.34 9.25 -11.08
CA LEU A 244 -13.52 9.94 -11.55
C LEU A 244 -14.61 9.78 -10.49
N THR A 245 -14.83 10.83 -9.71
CA THR A 245 -15.88 10.85 -8.71
C THR A 245 -17.18 11.47 -9.24
N GLY A 246 -18.31 10.83 -8.92
CA GLY A 246 -19.65 11.32 -9.16
C GLY A 246 -20.35 11.74 -7.86
N HIS A 247 -21.37 12.59 -7.96
CA HIS A 247 -22.24 12.89 -6.81
C HIS A 247 -23.13 11.68 -6.49
N VAL A 248 -23.18 11.28 -5.22
CA VAL A 248 -24.16 10.29 -4.75
C VAL A 248 -25.55 10.93 -4.79
N ARG A 249 -26.52 10.27 -5.42
CA ARG A 249 -27.92 10.76 -5.58
C ARG A 249 -28.61 11.11 -4.25
N VAL A 250 -28.09 10.62 -3.12
CA VAL A 250 -28.69 10.75 -1.78
C VAL A 250 -28.04 11.88 -0.94
N SER A 251 -26.83 12.33 -1.27
CA SER A 251 -26.11 13.37 -0.50
C SER A 251 -25.14 14.15 -1.38
N ALA A 252 -25.30 15.48 -1.45
CA ALA A 252 -24.39 16.37 -2.16
C ALA A 252 -22.96 16.40 -1.56
N ARG A 253 -22.77 15.88 -0.34
CA ARG A 253 -21.47 15.86 0.35
C ARG A 253 -20.70 14.56 0.21
N CYS A 254 -21.33 13.49 -0.30
CA CYS A 254 -20.65 12.22 -0.53
C CYS A 254 -20.37 12.05 -2.02
N ARG A 255 -19.11 11.82 -2.36
CA ARG A 255 -18.67 11.47 -3.70
C ARG A 255 -18.42 9.97 -3.74
N GLU A 256 -18.87 9.33 -4.82
CA GLU A 256 -18.60 7.91 -5.09
C GLU A 256 -17.68 7.82 -6.31
N THR A 257 -16.70 6.93 -6.24
CA THR A 257 -15.85 6.58 -7.38
C THR A 257 -16.71 5.90 -8.45
N ILE A 258 -16.85 6.55 -9.60
CA ILE A 258 -17.62 6.00 -10.73
C ILE A 258 -16.71 5.37 -11.79
N GLY A 259 -15.42 5.68 -11.76
CA GLY A 259 -14.43 5.09 -12.66
C GLY A 259 -13.04 5.70 -12.51
N PHE A 260 -12.15 5.34 -13.41
CA PHE A 260 -10.77 5.83 -13.42
C PHE A 260 -10.29 6.20 -14.82
N GLU A 261 -9.42 7.20 -14.87
CA GLU A 261 -8.54 7.44 -16.02
C GLU A 261 -7.10 7.10 -15.64
N VAL A 262 -6.40 6.42 -16.54
CA VAL A 262 -4.98 6.07 -16.36
C VAL A 262 -4.15 6.81 -17.39
N TYR A 263 -3.03 7.39 -16.97
CA TYR A 263 -2.06 8.06 -17.82
C TYR A 263 -0.67 7.54 -17.53
N GLU A 264 0.13 7.34 -18.57
CA GLU A 264 1.54 7.01 -18.44
C GLU A 264 2.38 8.28 -18.53
N VAL A 265 3.29 8.47 -17.57
CA VAL A 265 4.12 9.67 -17.46
C VAL A 265 5.40 9.50 -18.26
N ASN A 266 5.63 10.38 -19.23
CA ASN A 266 6.93 10.54 -19.85
C ASN A 266 7.72 11.60 -19.08
N ILE A 267 8.63 11.14 -18.23
CA ILE A 267 9.44 12.00 -17.35
C ILE A 267 10.43 12.88 -18.17
N GLY A 268 10.83 12.43 -19.35
CA GLY A 268 11.84 13.10 -20.17
C GLY A 268 11.33 14.41 -20.76
N ASP A 269 10.18 14.36 -21.41
CA ASP A 269 9.53 15.51 -22.06
C ASP A 269 8.40 16.15 -21.22
N GLY A 270 8.01 15.48 -20.13
CA GLY A 270 6.96 15.95 -19.24
C GLY A 270 5.54 15.76 -19.78
N THR A 271 5.35 14.86 -20.74
CA THR A 271 4.04 14.57 -21.35
C THR A 271 3.36 13.37 -20.71
N PHE A 272 2.06 13.25 -20.96
CA PHE A 272 1.23 12.16 -20.46
C PHE A 272 0.46 11.52 -21.61
N VAL A 273 0.41 10.19 -21.64
CA VAL A 273 -0.36 9.44 -22.63
C VAL A 273 -1.48 8.68 -21.94
N LYS A 274 -2.72 8.92 -22.35
CA LYS A 274 -3.87 8.20 -21.79
C LYS A 274 -3.76 6.71 -22.14
N VAL A 275 -3.80 5.86 -21.12
CA VAL A 275 -3.74 4.41 -21.24
C VAL A 275 -5.16 3.88 -21.40
N LYS A 276 -5.48 3.41 -22.61
CA LYS A 276 -6.81 2.83 -22.90
C LYS A 276 -6.93 1.37 -22.49
N ASN A 277 -5.80 0.67 -22.45
CA ASN A 277 -5.73 -0.75 -22.12
C ASN A 277 -4.45 -1.00 -21.34
N LEU A 278 -4.58 -1.60 -20.17
CA LEU A 278 -3.47 -1.93 -19.27
C LEU A 278 -2.72 -3.19 -19.74
N GLY A 279 -3.27 -3.94 -20.69
CA GLY A 279 -2.72 -5.21 -21.18
C GLY A 279 -2.73 -6.24 -20.06
N ASP A 280 -1.60 -6.91 -19.87
CA ASP A 280 -1.38 -7.86 -18.79
C ASP A 280 -1.10 -7.21 -17.43
N ARG A 281 -1.38 -5.90 -17.26
CA ARG A 281 -1.21 -5.20 -15.98
C ARG A 281 -2.51 -5.22 -15.17
N ALA A 282 -2.37 -5.37 -13.86
CA ALA A 282 -3.41 -5.12 -12.88
C ALA A 282 -2.92 -4.07 -11.87
N LEU A 283 -3.75 -3.05 -11.61
CA LEU A 283 -3.43 -1.98 -10.66
C LEU A 283 -4.14 -2.22 -9.33
N PHE A 284 -3.46 -1.95 -8.23
CA PHE A 284 -3.98 -2.08 -6.87
C PHE A 284 -3.92 -0.72 -6.18
N LEU A 285 -5.10 -0.19 -5.88
CA LEU A 285 -5.31 1.16 -5.37
C LEU A 285 -6.04 1.09 -4.02
N GLY A 286 -5.63 1.90 -3.06
CA GLY A 286 -6.33 2.01 -1.78
C GLY A 286 -5.95 3.29 -1.06
N TYR A 287 -6.88 3.83 -0.26
CA TYR A 287 -6.68 5.11 0.42
C TYR A 287 -5.45 5.08 1.35
N GLN A 288 -5.37 4.07 2.22
CA GLN A 288 -4.26 3.88 3.17
C GLN A 288 -3.11 3.01 2.63
N SER A 289 -3.10 2.71 1.33
CA SER A 289 -2.11 1.83 0.70
C SER A 289 -1.41 2.51 -0.46
N SER A 290 -0.07 2.51 -0.45
CA SER A 290 0.70 2.84 -1.65
C SER A 290 0.18 2.04 -2.83
N SER A 291 -0.03 2.71 -3.94
CA SER A 291 -0.60 2.09 -5.13
C SER A 291 0.50 1.42 -5.96
N PHE A 292 0.24 0.21 -6.44
CA PHE A 292 1.23 -0.56 -7.20
C PHE A 292 0.59 -1.29 -8.38
N CYS A 293 1.42 -1.62 -9.35
CA CYS A 293 1.07 -2.40 -10.52
C CYS A 293 1.74 -3.78 -10.44
N VAL A 294 1.00 -4.81 -10.84
CA VAL A 294 1.54 -6.15 -11.00
C VAL A 294 1.26 -6.68 -12.41
N LYS A 295 2.02 -7.67 -12.84
CA LYS A 295 1.74 -8.43 -14.07
C LYS A 295 0.74 -9.53 -13.73
N ALA A 296 -0.47 -9.44 -14.28
CA ALA A 296 -1.59 -10.30 -13.90
C ALA A 296 -1.29 -11.77 -14.19
N SER A 297 -0.62 -12.09 -15.31
CA SER A 297 -0.22 -13.47 -15.64
C SER A 297 0.67 -14.14 -14.60
N ASP A 298 1.35 -13.37 -13.76
CA ASP A 298 2.24 -13.90 -12.72
C ASP A 298 1.42 -14.39 -11.50
N PHE A 299 0.11 -14.10 -11.44
CA PHE A 299 -0.77 -14.38 -10.32
C PHE A 299 -2.06 -15.08 -10.75
N GLU A 300 -2.23 -16.33 -10.34
CA GLU A 300 -3.48 -17.06 -10.52
C GLU A 300 -4.65 -16.30 -9.88
N GLY A 301 -5.79 -16.19 -10.58
CA GLY A 301 -6.96 -15.42 -10.13
C GLY A 301 -6.84 -13.89 -10.28
N CYS A 302 -5.65 -13.34 -10.55
CA CYS A 302 -5.50 -11.93 -10.90
C CYS A 302 -5.94 -11.70 -12.35
N ARG A 303 -6.84 -10.72 -12.54
CA ARG A 303 -7.36 -10.40 -13.87
C ARG A 303 -6.52 -9.31 -14.51
N ALA A 304 -6.07 -9.58 -15.73
CA ALA A 304 -5.44 -8.59 -16.59
C ALA A 304 -6.41 -7.45 -16.94
N ASN A 305 -5.86 -6.30 -17.29
CA ASN A 305 -6.59 -5.10 -17.68
C ASN A 305 -7.63 -4.62 -16.63
N CYS A 306 -7.29 -4.74 -15.34
CA CYS A 306 -8.17 -4.43 -14.23
C CYS A 306 -7.53 -3.46 -13.22
N ILE A 307 -8.38 -2.70 -12.53
CA ILE A 307 -8.02 -1.89 -11.36
C ILE A 307 -8.79 -2.42 -10.16
N TYR A 308 -8.06 -2.88 -9.14
CA TYR A 308 -8.58 -3.31 -7.85
C TYR A 308 -8.51 -2.13 -6.88
N PHE A 309 -9.65 -1.62 -6.44
CA PHE A 309 -9.74 -0.39 -5.64
C PHE A 309 -10.43 -0.63 -4.30
N ILE A 310 -9.75 -0.27 -3.21
CA ILE A 310 -10.33 -0.17 -1.87
C ILE A 310 -10.85 1.25 -1.69
N ASP A 311 -12.17 1.37 -1.68
CA ASP A 311 -12.86 2.63 -1.42
C ASP A 311 -12.75 3.00 0.07
N GLY A 312 -12.20 4.18 0.37
CA GLY A 312 -12.01 4.65 1.75
C GLY A 312 -13.31 4.98 2.50
N VAL A 313 -14.38 5.31 1.78
CA VAL A 313 -15.70 5.65 2.34
C VAL A 313 -16.51 4.38 2.56
N THR A 314 -16.66 3.55 1.52
CA THR A 314 -17.49 2.34 1.61
C THR A 314 -16.76 1.15 2.20
N ARG A 315 -15.42 1.18 2.23
CA ARG A 315 -14.55 0.08 2.68
C ARG A 315 -14.82 -1.20 1.93
N LYS A 316 -15.06 -1.08 0.63
CA LYS A 316 -15.27 -2.20 -0.27
C LYS A 316 -14.13 -2.25 -1.28
N CYS A 317 -13.74 -3.48 -1.63
CA CYS A 317 -12.88 -3.73 -2.76
C CYS A 317 -13.74 -3.91 -4.01
N ASN A 318 -13.58 -3.02 -4.99
CA ASN A 318 -14.25 -3.05 -6.28
C ASN A 318 -13.25 -3.29 -7.41
N ILE A 319 -13.68 -3.94 -8.48
CA ILE A 319 -12.87 -4.20 -9.68
C ILE A 319 -13.41 -3.35 -10.84
N TYR A 320 -12.53 -2.56 -11.46
CA TYR A 320 -12.84 -1.71 -12.60
C TYR A 320 -12.16 -2.24 -13.85
N THR A 321 -12.87 -2.21 -14.97
CA THR A 321 -12.40 -2.69 -16.27
C THR A 321 -12.69 -1.66 -17.35
N SER A 322 -11.91 -1.63 -18.42
CA SER A 322 -12.24 -0.83 -19.59
C SER A 322 -13.52 -1.38 -20.25
N THR A 323 -14.58 -0.57 -20.30
CA THR A 323 -15.88 -0.93 -20.91
C THR A 323 -15.89 -0.60 -22.40
N ASN A 324 -15.18 0.45 -22.81
CA ASN A 324 -15.01 0.86 -24.19
C ASN A 324 -13.51 1.08 -24.49
N ALA A 325 -12.98 0.35 -25.47
CA ALA A 325 -11.56 0.46 -25.85
C ALA A 325 -11.21 1.86 -26.39
N ASP A 326 -12.20 2.63 -26.83
CA ASP A 326 -11.99 3.90 -27.52
C ASP A 326 -11.85 5.11 -26.58
N ASP A 327 -12.56 5.14 -25.45
CA ASP A 327 -12.53 6.28 -24.51
C ASP A 327 -11.44 6.16 -23.43
N GLY A 328 -10.97 4.94 -23.18
CA GLY A 328 -9.92 4.62 -22.21
C GLY A 328 -10.32 4.86 -20.76
N ASN A 329 -11.62 4.84 -20.45
CA ASN A 329 -12.13 4.93 -19.09
C ASN A 329 -12.29 3.54 -18.50
N PHE A 330 -11.93 3.38 -17.23
CA PHE A 330 -12.17 2.17 -16.46
C PHE A 330 -13.43 2.36 -15.61
N GLU A 331 -14.49 1.64 -15.94
CA GLU A 331 -15.75 1.73 -15.24
C GLU A 331 -15.96 0.49 -14.36
N SER A 332 -16.76 0.66 -13.30
CA SER A 332 -17.08 -0.43 -12.40
C SER A 332 -17.90 -1.48 -13.14
N LYS A 333 -17.40 -2.71 -13.20
CA LYS A 333 -18.26 -3.88 -13.35
C LYS A 333 -18.47 -4.37 -11.93
N TYR A 334 -19.69 -4.27 -11.42
CA TYR A 334 -20.01 -4.63 -10.05
C TYR A 334 -19.78 -6.15 -9.81
N GLU A 335 -18.54 -6.50 -9.54
CA GLU A 335 -18.05 -7.77 -9.04
C GLU A 335 -17.27 -7.46 -7.76
N GLY A 336 -17.98 -6.89 -6.77
CA GLY A 336 -17.38 -6.70 -5.46
C GLY A 336 -16.94 -8.05 -4.92
N ILE A 337 -15.76 -8.13 -4.30
CA ILE A 337 -15.39 -9.28 -3.49
C ILE A 337 -16.34 -9.24 -2.28
N SER A 338 -17.47 -9.94 -2.41
CA SER A 338 -18.62 -9.87 -1.50
C SER A 338 -18.32 -10.41 -0.09
N GLN A 339 -17.16 -11.03 0.09
CA GLN A 339 -16.72 -11.59 1.36
C GLN A 339 -16.20 -10.56 2.38
N PHE A 340 -15.91 -9.31 1.96
CA PHE A 340 -15.48 -8.22 2.85
C PHE A 340 -16.52 -7.10 2.94
N GLN A 341 -17.80 -7.46 2.93
CA GLN A 341 -18.77 -6.56 3.55
C GLN A 341 -18.41 -6.50 5.04
N CYS A 342 -18.00 -5.32 5.52
CA CYS A 342 -18.16 -5.02 6.93
C CYS A 342 -19.64 -5.26 7.24
N PHE A 343 -19.94 -6.37 7.90
CA PHE A 343 -21.30 -6.74 8.28
C PHE A 343 -21.88 -5.66 9.21
N GLY A 344 -23.22 -5.62 9.28
CA GLY A 344 -24.01 -4.50 9.78
C GLY A 344 -23.65 -3.93 11.16
N ASP A 345 -24.18 -2.73 11.39
CA ASP A 345 -24.18 -1.96 12.65
C ASP A 345 -22.82 -1.55 13.27
N GLU A 346 -21.68 -2.02 12.74
CA GLU A 346 -20.34 -1.62 13.21
C GLU A 346 -19.90 -0.21 12.79
N CYS A 347 -20.71 0.51 12.01
CA CYS A 347 -20.54 1.96 11.77
C CYS A 347 -20.65 2.81 13.06
N ARG A 348 -20.93 2.20 14.22
CA ARG A 348 -20.90 2.85 15.54
C ARG A 348 -19.58 2.70 16.29
N ASN A 349 -18.63 1.90 15.79
CA ASN A 349 -17.30 1.81 16.40
C ASN A 349 -16.50 3.08 16.11
N ILE A 350 -15.83 3.62 17.14
CA ILE A 350 -15.00 4.83 17.05
C ILE A 350 -13.79 4.58 16.12
N TYR A 351 -13.37 3.32 15.97
CA TYR A 351 -12.27 2.87 15.10
C TYR A 351 -12.71 1.68 14.25
N PRO A 352 -13.41 1.92 13.12
CA PRO A 352 -13.87 0.84 12.25
C PRO A 352 -12.68 0.18 11.52
N PRO A 353 -12.77 -1.10 11.13
CA PRO A 353 -11.64 -1.90 10.63
C PRO A 353 -11.06 -1.35 9.31
N THR A 354 -9.73 -1.41 9.17
CA THR A 354 -8.98 -0.86 8.03
C THR A 354 -8.65 -1.93 7.00
N LEU A 355 -8.93 -1.65 5.73
CA LEU A 355 -8.55 -2.48 4.59
C LEU A 355 -7.28 -1.93 3.92
N LEU A 356 -6.29 -2.79 3.70
CA LEU A 356 -5.01 -2.45 3.07
C LEU A 356 -4.67 -3.42 1.96
N TRP A 357 -4.09 -2.92 0.87
CA TRP A 357 -3.32 -3.74 -0.04
C TRP A 357 -1.91 -3.92 0.50
N LEU A 358 -1.45 -5.16 0.58
CA LEU A 358 -0.04 -5.45 0.79
C LEU A 358 0.58 -5.92 -0.51
N GLN A 359 1.52 -5.11 -0.98
CA GLN A 359 2.39 -5.50 -2.08
C GLN A 359 3.24 -6.69 -1.63
N PRO A 360 3.34 -7.74 -2.44
CA PRO A 360 4.05 -8.97 -2.11
C PRO A 360 5.57 -8.83 -2.34
N THR A 361 6.15 -7.71 -1.94
CA THR A 361 7.59 -7.45 -2.03
C THR A 361 8.26 -7.84 -0.72
N PHE A 362 9.35 -8.60 -0.81
CA PHE A 362 10.15 -9.03 0.34
C PHE A 362 11.56 -8.47 0.31
#